data_AF-A0A1I1UPM1-F1
#
_entry.id   AF-A0A1I1UPM1-F1
#
_cell.length_a   1.000
_cell.length_b   1.000
_cell.length_c   1.000
_cell.angle_alpha   90.00
_cell.angle_beta   90.00
_cell.angle_gamma   90.00
#
_symmetry.space_group_name_H-M   'P 1'
#
loop_
_entity.id
_entity.type
_entity.pdbx_description
1 polymer ?
#
loop_
_entity_poly.entity_id
_entity_poly.type
_entity_poly.pdbx_seq_one_letter_code
_entity_poly.pdbx_strand_id
1 'polypeptide(L)'
;MNGNTAKNIEFQAENTAVKNEKYLDPKKWHKQDTTWALSLFGTAIGAGVLFLPINAGSGGLLSLLLITILAYPVMYYSHRALAKMIYASNSADEGITGTIREYFGNKASIIFNIVYFVSIYTIVLMYSVALTNTASSFIVNQLHM
;
A
#
# COMPACT_ATOMS: atom_id res chain seq x y z
N MET A 1 24.21 -20.19 52.51
CA MET A 1 23.55 -18.95 52.07
C MET A 1 23.83 -18.74 50.59
N ASN A 2 22.85 -19.01 49.73
CA ASN A 2 22.54 -18.30 48.47
C ASN A 2 21.54 -19.17 47.70
N GLY A 3 20.26 -18.96 48.01
CA GLY A 3 19.15 -19.48 47.21
C GLY A 3 18.92 -18.54 46.04
N ASN A 4 18.86 -19.11 44.83
CA ASN A 4 18.67 -18.38 43.59
C ASN A 4 17.35 -17.58 43.57
N THR A 5 17.45 -16.26 43.43
CA THR A 5 16.34 -15.28 43.33
C THR A 5 15.74 -15.21 41.91
N ALA A 6 15.48 -16.36 41.28
CA ALA A 6 14.94 -16.41 39.91
C ALA A 6 13.67 -17.27 39.81
N LYS A 7 12.81 -17.20 40.83
CA LYS A 7 11.45 -17.75 40.75
C LYS A 7 10.44 -16.66 41.08
N ASN A 8 9.44 -16.53 40.23
CA ASN A 8 8.27 -15.65 40.29
C ASN A 8 8.43 -14.30 39.54
N ILE A 9 8.74 -14.36 38.25
CA ILE A 9 8.03 -13.47 37.32
C ILE A 9 6.80 -14.27 36.88
N GLU A 10 5.72 -14.05 37.61
CA GLU A 10 4.40 -14.57 37.27
C GLU A 10 3.99 -13.89 35.96
N PHE A 11 3.98 -14.66 34.87
CA PHE A 11 3.40 -14.22 33.60
C PHE A 11 1.92 -14.01 33.85
N GLN A 12 1.52 -12.76 34.11
CA GLN A 12 0.13 -12.36 33.99
C GLN A 12 -0.26 -12.58 32.54
N ALA A 13 -0.96 -13.68 32.27
CA ALA A 13 -1.65 -13.87 31.02
C ALA A 13 -2.59 -12.68 30.87
N GLU A 14 -2.21 -11.74 29.99
CA GLU A 14 -3.09 -10.69 29.52
C GLU A 14 -4.40 -11.36 29.14
N ASN A 15 -5.45 -10.96 29.85
CA ASN A 15 -6.77 -11.55 29.77
C ASN A 15 -7.19 -11.52 28.30
N THR A 16 -7.10 -12.67 27.63
CA THR A 16 -7.53 -12.87 26.23
C THR A 16 -9.06 -12.96 26.23
N ALA A 17 -9.70 -11.94 26.81
CA ALA A 17 -11.09 -11.65 26.53
C ALA A 17 -11.13 -11.37 25.04
N VAL A 18 -11.68 -12.31 24.28
CA VAL A 18 -12.01 -12.14 22.87
C VAL A 18 -12.74 -10.80 22.77
N LYS A 19 -12.03 -9.77 22.30
CA LYS A 19 -12.63 -8.48 22.01
C LYS A 19 -13.73 -8.77 21.01
N ASN A 20 -14.97 -8.72 21.46
CA ASN A 20 -16.14 -8.80 20.61
C ASN A 20 -16.23 -7.46 19.87
N GLU A 21 -15.27 -7.19 18.99
CA GLU A 21 -15.35 -6.05 18.10
C GLU A 21 -16.47 -6.36 17.11
N LYS A 22 -17.58 -5.62 17.25
CA LYS A 22 -18.74 -5.77 16.38
C LYS A 22 -18.34 -5.23 15.01
N TYR A 23 -17.93 -6.10 14.09
CA TYR A 23 -17.60 -5.72 12.73
C TYR A 23 -18.80 -5.04 12.08
N LEU A 24 -18.55 -3.94 11.37
CA LEU A 24 -19.55 -3.22 10.60
C LEU A 24 -20.09 -4.12 9.48
N ASP A 25 -21.38 -4.00 9.15
CA ASP A 25 -21.98 -4.79 8.08
C ASP A 25 -21.31 -4.46 6.73
N PRO A 26 -20.61 -5.40 6.09
CA PRO A 26 -19.86 -5.15 4.86
C PRO A 26 -20.75 -4.87 3.65
N LYS A 27 -22.06 -5.14 3.71
CA LYS A 27 -23.00 -4.81 2.63
C LYS A 27 -23.48 -3.36 2.66
N LYS A 28 -23.25 -2.66 3.77
CA LYS A 28 -23.66 -1.26 3.96
C LYS A 28 -22.44 -0.36 3.86
N TRP A 29 -22.57 0.76 3.17
CA TRP A 29 -21.51 1.76 3.12
C TRP A 29 -21.42 2.52 4.45
N HIS A 30 -20.22 2.60 5.01
CA HIS A 30 -19.90 3.31 6.24
C HIS A 30 -19.03 4.53 5.98
N LYS A 31 -18.96 5.45 6.95
CA LYS A 31 -18.10 6.64 6.84
C LYS A 31 -16.62 6.28 6.61
N GLN A 32 -16.18 5.17 7.21
CA GLN A 32 -14.82 4.65 7.06
C GLN A 32 -14.53 4.29 5.61
N ASP A 33 -15.49 3.71 4.88
CA ASP A 33 -15.34 3.34 3.47
C ASP A 33 -15.08 4.59 2.61
N THR A 34 -15.77 5.70 2.88
CA THR A 34 -15.49 6.98 2.21
C THR A 34 -14.08 7.47 2.51
N THR A 35 -13.66 7.44 3.78
CA THR A 35 -12.31 7.88 4.18
C THR A 35 -11.22 7.05 3.52
N TRP A 36 -11.37 5.72 3.51
CA TRP A 36 -10.43 4.81 2.87
C TRP A 36 -10.44 4.98 1.35
N ALA A 37 -11.60 5.07 0.72
CA ALA A 37 -11.72 5.29 -0.73
C ALA A 37 -11.06 6.61 -1.14
N LEU A 38 -11.31 7.70 -0.42
CA LEU A 38 -10.71 9.00 -0.72
C LEU A 38 -9.19 9.00 -0.51
N SER A 39 -8.71 8.32 0.55
CA SER A 39 -7.28 8.20 0.83
C SER A 39 -6.57 7.41 -0.27
N LEU A 40 -7.12 6.25 -0.65
CA LEU A 40 -6.59 5.43 -1.74
C LEU A 40 -6.63 6.18 -3.08
N PHE A 41 -7.71 6.89 -3.36
CA PHE A 41 -7.84 7.73 -4.55
C PHE A 41 -6.79 8.86 -4.59
N GLY A 42 -6.55 9.53 -3.46
CA GLY A 42 -5.52 10.57 -3.34
C GLY A 42 -4.12 10.03 -3.65
N THR A 43 -3.80 8.81 -3.19
CA THR A 43 -2.52 8.17 -3.52
C THR A 43 -2.42 7.76 -5.00
N ALA A 44 -3.53 7.32 -5.60
CA ALA A 44 -3.58 6.95 -7.01
C ALA A 44 -3.48 8.15 -7.96
N ILE A 45 -4.06 9.30 -7.59
CA ILE A 45 -3.94 10.53 -8.38
C ILE A 45 -2.49 10.99 -8.51
N GLY A 46 -1.63 10.75 -7.50
CA GLY A 46 -0.28 11.32 -7.38
C GLY A 46 0.64 11.19 -8.61
N ALA A 47 1.71 10.40 -8.51
CA ALA A 47 2.70 10.31 -9.59
C ALA A 47 2.11 9.72 -10.90
N GLY A 48 1.08 8.88 -10.78
CA GLY A 48 0.44 8.21 -11.92
C GLY A 48 -0.19 9.21 -12.90
N VAL A 49 -1.01 10.15 -12.45
CA VAL A 49 -1.71 11.10 -13.33
C VAL A 49 -0.81 12.23 -13.84
N LEU A 50 0.32 12.51 -13.18
CA LEU A 50 1.29 13.48 -13.68
C LEU A 50 2.09 12.95 -14.87
N PHE A 51 2.45 11.65 -14.87
CA PHE A 51 3.37 11.09 -15.87
C PHE A 51 2.72 10.20 -16.93
N LEU A 52 1.60 9.53 -16.64
CA LEU A 52 0.90 8.73 -17.65
C LEU A 52 0.36 9.60 -18.79
N PRO A 53 -0.34 10.72 -18.55
CA PRO A 53 -0.90 11.53 -19.64
C PRO A 53 0.18 12.17 -20.51
N ILE A 54 1.34 12.53 -19.95
CA ILE A 54 2.44 13.13 -20.70
C ILE A 54 3.06 12.11 -21.67
N ASN A 55 3.37 10.90 -21.20
CA ASN A 55 4.00 9.88 -22.05
C ASN A 55 2.99 9.09 -22.90
N ALA A 56 1.82 8.72 -22.36
CA ALA A 56 0.81 7.97 -23.10
C ALA A 56 -0.05 8.84 -24.03
N GLY A 57 -0.20 10.13 -23.72
CA GLY A 57 -0.85 11.12 -24.60
C GLY A 57 -0.08 11.37 -25.90
N SER A 58 1.23 11.11 -25.92
CA SER A 58 2.03 11.11 -27.16
C SER A 58 1.51 10.09 -28.20
N GLY A 59 0.88 9.00 -27.73
CA GLY A 59 0.23 7.99 -28.56
C GLY A 59 -1.22 8.31 -28.93
N GLY A 60 -1.73 9.48 -28.56
CA GLY A 60 -3.10 9.92 -28.82
C GLY A 60 -4.17 9.30 -27.92
N LEU A 61 -5.43 9.71 -28.10
CA LEU A 61 -6.57 9.30 -27.28
C LEU A 61 -6.81 7.78 -27.28
N LEU A 62 -6.58 7.12 -28.42
CA LEU A 62 -6.79 5.68 -28.56
C LEU A 62 -5.82 4.86 -27.69
N SER A 63 -4.56 5.31 -27.57
CA SER A 63 -3.56 4.67 -26.71
C SER A 63 -3.96 4.74 -25.23
N LEU A 64 -4.44 5.91 -24.79
CA LEU A 64 -4.94 6.11 -23.42
C LEU A 64 -6.13 5.21 -23.10
N LEU A 65 -7.06 5.06 -24.04
CA LEU A 65 -8.25 4.23 -23.86
C LEU A 65 -7.85 2.74 -23.75
N LEU A 66 -6.93 2.30 -24.60
CA LEU A 66 -6.42 0.93 -24.59
C LEU A 66 -5.68 0.59 -23.30
N ILE A 67 -4.78 1.47 -22.84
CA ILE A 67 -4.07 1.29 -21.56
C ILE A 67 -5.06 1.26 -20.40
N THR A 68 -6.10 2.10 -20.41
CA THR A 68 -7.12 2.13 -19.36
C THR A 68 -7.89 0.81 -19.28
N ILE A 69 -8.31 0.27 -20.42
CA ILE A 69 -9.03 -1.01 -20.50
C ILE A 69 -8.16 -2.16 -20.00
N LEU A 70 -6.87 -2.17 -20.33
CA LEU A 70 -5.93 -3.22 -19.90
C LEU A 70 -5.50 -3.08 -18.44
N ALA A 71 -5.30 -1.86 -17.95
CA ALA A 71 -4.85 -1.60 -16.58
C ALA A 71 -5.94 -1.96 -15.55
N TYR A 72 -7.21 -1.73 -15.88
CA TYR A 72 -8.33 -2.01 -14.99
C TYR A 72 -8.37 -3.45 -14.46
N PRO A 73 -8.40 -4.53 -15.28
CA PRO A 73 -8.44 -5.90 -14.79
C PRO A 73 -7.19 -6.25 -13.99
N VAL A 74 -6.00 -5.83 -14.46
CA VAL A 74 -4.74 -6.12 -13.76
C VAL A 74 -4.76 -5.51 -12.35
N MET A 75 -5.14 -4.24 -12.23
CA MET A 75 -5.25 -3.55 -10.95
C MET A 75 -6.32 -4.17 -10.06
N TYR A 76 -7.54 -4.36 -10.58
CA TYR A 76 -8.67 -4.85 -9.80
C TYR A 76 -8.43 -6.26 -9.25
N TYR A 77 -7.99 -7.20 -10.10
CA TYR A 77 -7.76 -8.58 -9.67
C TYR A 77 -6.56 -8.70 -8.74
N SER A 78 -5.49 -7.93 -8.95
CA SER A 78 -4.32 -7.97 -8.06
C SER A 78 -4.64 -7.45 -6.66
N HIS A 79 -5.33 -6.30 -6.56
CA HIS A 79 -5.74 -5.76 -5.25
C HIS A 79 -6.74 -6.66 -4.54
N ARG A 80 -7.70 -7.24 -5.29
CA ARG A 80 -8.67 -8.19 -4.72
C ARG A 80 -8.00 -9.47 -4.23
N ALA A 81 -7.01 -9.99 -4.94
CA ALA A 81 -6.24 -11.16 -4.51
C ALA A 81 -5.44 -10.87 -3.24
N LEU A 82 -4.74 -9.73 -3.20
CA LEU A 82 -3.99 -9.27 -2.02
C LEU A 82 -4.90 -9.10 -0.80
N ALA A 83 -6.04 -8.43 -0.95
CA ALA A 83 -6.98 -8.22 0.15
C ALA A 83 -7.51 -9.53 0.74
N LYS A 84 -7.82 -10.52 -0.12
CA LYS A 84 -8.23 -11.86 0.32
C LYS A 84 -7.11 -12.61 1.03
N MET A 85 -5.88 -12.47 0.54
CA MET A 85 -4.71 -13.10 1.15
C MET A 85 -4.45 -12.54 2.55
N ILE A 86 -4.51 -11.21 2.72
CA ILE A 86 -4.34 -10.57 4.03
C ILE A 86 -5.46 -10.98 4.98
N TYR A 87 -6.72 -11.00 4.52
CA TYR A 87 -7.85 -11.38 5.36
C TYR A 87 -7.81 -12.85 5.83
N ALA A 88 -7.23 -13.73 5.02
CA ALA A 88 -7.11 -15.16 5.34
C ALA A 88 -5.84 -15.52 6.12
N SER A 89 -4.90 -14.58 6.27
CA SER A 89 -3.62 -14.76 6.95
C SER A 89 -3.78 -14.72 8.47
N ASN A 90 -3.17 -15.68 9.16
CA ASN A 90 -3.11 -15.67 10.63
C ASN A 90 -1.96 -14.79 11.16
N SER A 91 -1.04 -14.36 10.29
CA SER A 91 0.07 -13.44 10.58
C SER A 91 -0.16 -12.04 9.99
N ALA A 92 -1.42 -11.61 9.85
CA ALA A 92 -1.77 -10.29 9.30
C ALA A 92 -1.32 -9.13 10.21
N ASP A 93 -1.16 -9.38 11.51
CA ASP A 93 -0.64 -8.44 12.52
C ASP A 93 0.85 -8.10 12.30
N GLU A 94 1.61 -9.01 11.70
CA GLU A 94 2.99 -8.78 11.26
C GLU A 94 3.08 -7.99 9.93
N GLY A 95 1.93 -7.57 9.39
CA GLY A 95 1.81 -6.84 8.12
C GLY A 95 1.97 -7.71 6.87
N ILE A 96 2.03 -7.05 5.70
CA ILE A 96 2.05 -7.72 4.40
C ILE A 96 3.23 -8.70 4.27
N THR A 97 4.39 -8.36 4.84
CA THR A 97 5.58 -9.21 4.82
C THR A 97 5.39 -10.50 5.61
N GLY A 98 4.68 -10.44 6.74
CA GLY A 98 4.29 -11.59 7.56
C GLY A 98 3.32 -12.50 6.82
N THR A 99 2.27 -11.92 6.23
CA THR A 99 1.32 -12.64 5.37
C THR A 99 2.02 -13.35 4.21
N ILE A 100 2.95 -12.69 3.51
CA ILE A 100 3.68 -13.32 2.40
C ILE A 100 4.59 -14.44 2.91
N ARG A 101 5.20 -14.27 4.07
CA ARG A 101 6.00 -15.31 4.71
C ARG A 101 5.17 -16.53 5.09
N GLU A 102 3.95 -16.33 5.57
CA GLU A 102 3.00 -17.41 5.91
C GLU A 102 2.62 -18.22 4.66
N TYR A 103 2.20 -17.56 3.58
CA TYR A 103 1.73 -18.24 2.37
C TYR A 103 2.83 -18.79 1.46
N PHE A 104 3.95 -18.07 1.33
CA PHE A 104 5.01 -18.37 0.35
C PHE A 104 6.36 -18.73 0.98
N GLY A 105 6.47 -18.64 2.31
CA GLY A 105 7.69 -18.96 3.05
C GLY A 105 8.70 -17.81 3.12
N ASN A 106 9.76 -18.05 3.89
CA ASN A 106 10.75 -17.02 4.23
C ASN A 106 11.52 -16.48 3.01
N LYS A 107 11.88 -17.34 2.04
CA LYS A 107 12.62 -16.92 0.84
C LYS A 107 11.80 -15.96 -0.03
N ALA A 108 10.52 -16.23 -0.20
CA ALA A 108 9.62 -15.38 -0.97
C ALA A 108 9.41 -14.02 -0.29
N SER A 109 9.29 -14.01 1.04
CA SER A 109 9.19 -12.77 1.82
C SER A 109 10.43 -11.87 1.67
N ILE A 110 11.63 -12.44 1.66
CA ILE A 110 12.87 -11.68 1.41
C ILE A 110 12.88 -11.08 0.01
N ILE A 111 12.55 -11.88 -1.03
CA ILE A 111 12.50 -11.40 -2.42
C ILE A 111 11.45 -10.29 -2.55
N PHE A 112 10.26 -10.50 -1.99
CA PHE A 112 9.20 -9.50 -1.96
C PHE A 112 9.69 -8.20 -1.31
N ASN A 113 10.37 -8.27 -0.16
CA ASN A 113 10.84 -7.09 0.54
C ASN A 113 11.86 -6.29 -0.29
N ILE A 114 12.76 -6.98 -1.00
CA ILE A 114 13.73 -6.32 -1.91
C ILE A 114 12.99 -5.62 -3.05
N VAL A 115 12.05 -6.31 -3.71
CA VAL A 115 11.26 -5.74 -4.82
C VAL A 115 10.41 -4.58 -4.34
N TYR A 116 9.78 -4.71 -3.17
CA TYR A 116 8.97 -3.68 -2.53
C TYR A 116 9.82 -2.42 -2.24
N PHE A 117 10.99 -2.60 -1.63
CA PHE A 117 11.91 -1.50 -1.35
C PHE A 117 12.35 -0.77 -2.63
N VAL A 118 12.82 -1.51 -3.64
CA VAL A 118 13.26 -0.92 -4.92
C VAL A 118 12.10 -0.17 -5.58
N SER A 119 10.89 -0.74 -5.57
CA SER A 119 9.72 -0.12 -6.17
C SER A 119 9.38 1.22 -5.51
N ILE A 120 9.29 1.25 -4.18
CA ILE A 120 8.99 2.48 -3.43
C ILE A 120 10.11 3.52 -3.62
N TYR A 121 11.37 3.09 -3.53
CA TYR A 121 12.52 3.97 -3.74
C TYR A 121 12.48 4.65 -5.12
N THR A 122 12.25 3.87 -6.19
CA THR A 122 12.12 4.40 -7.55
C THR A 122 10.96 5.36 -7.69
N ILE A 123 9.79 5.05 -7.11
CA ILE A 123 8.61 5.93 -7.15
C ILE A 123 8.93 7.28 -6.48
N VAL A 124 9.57 7.27 -5.32
CA VAL A 124 9.94 8.49 -4.57
C VAL A 124 10.96 9.34 -5.35
N LEU A 125 11.97 8.72 -5.95
CA LEU A 125 12.94 9.43 -6.78
C LEU A 125 12.30 10.09 -8.00
N MET A 126 11.48 9.34 -8.74
CA MET A 126 10.76 9.86 -9.90
C MET A 126 9.86 11.03 -9.51
N TYR A 127 9.18 10.93 -8.38
CA TYR A 127 8.34 12.00 -7.85
C TYR A 127 9.13 13.26 -7.47
N SER A 128 10.31 13.07 -6.87
CA SER A 128 11.20 14.18 -6.50
C SER A 128 11.62 14.99 -7.73
N VAL A 129 12.04 14.31 -8.80
CA VAL A 129 12.40 14.95 -10.07
C VAL A 129 11.19 15.65 -10.73
N ALA A 130 10.02 15.02 -10.69
CA ALA A 130 8.76 15.62 -11.18
C ALA A 130 8.50 16.97 -10.53
N LEU A 131 8.59 16.98 -9.21
CA LEU A 131 8.19 18.10 -8.37
C LEU A 131 9.16 19.24 -8.57
N THR A 132 10.47 18.99 -8.59
CA THR A 132 11.47 20.03 -8.86
C THR A 132 11.32 20.62 -10.25
N ASN A 133 11.05 19.80 -11.27
CA ASN A 133 10.86 20.29 -12.64
C ASN A 133 9.59 21.13 -12.78
N THR A 134 8.50 20.70 -12.15
CA THR A 134 7.22 21.42 -12.17
C THR A 134 7.34 22.74 -11.41
N ALA A 135 7.98 22.73 -10.23
CA ALA A 135 8.20 23.93 -9.43
C ALA A 135 9.07 24.95 -10.17
N SER A 136 10.18 24.50 -10.77
CA SER A 136 11.03 25.35 -11.61
C SER A 136 10.27 25.92 -12.80
N SER A 137 9.51 25.07 -13.51
CA SER A 137 8.67 25.51 -14.62
C SER A 137 7.62 26.53 -14.20
N PHE A 138 7.05 26.37 -13.00
CA PHE A 138 6.08 27.31 -12.45
C PHE A 138 6.69 28.68 -12.14
N ILE A 139 7.89 28.69 -11.54
CA ILE A 139 8.63 29.92 -11.25
C ILE A 139 8.91 30.69 -12.54
N VAL A 140 9.41 30.01 -13.58
CA VAL A 140 9.77 30.65 -14.85
C VAL A 140 8.54 31.07 -15.66
N ASN A 141 7.53 30.20 -15.79
CA ASN A 141 6.42 30.43 -16.74
C ASN A 141 5.20 31.09 -16.12
N GLN A 142 5.01 31.03 -14.80
CA GLN A 142 3.86 31.65 -14.11
C GLN A 142 4.27 32.81 -13.22
N LEU A 143 5.41 32.72 -12.52
CA LEU A 143 5.91 33.81 -11.68
C LEU A 143 6.87 34.75 -12.42
N HIS A 144 7.31 34.41 -13.64
CA HIS A 144 8.26 35.16 -14.47
C HIS A 144 9.55 35.56 -13.72
N MET A 145 10.02 34.67 -12.85
CA MET A 145 11.25 34.83 -12.07
C MET A 145 12.39 33.99 -12.62
#